data_AF-A0A8T0N5M9-F1
#
_entry.id   AF-A0A8T0N5M9-F1
#
_cell.length_a   1.000
_cell.length_b   1.000
_cell.length_c   1.000
_cell.angle_alpha   90.00
_cell.angle_beta   90.00
_cell.angle_gamma   90.00
#
_symmetry.space_group_name_H-M   'P 1'
#
loop_
_entity.id
_entity.type
_entity.pdbx_description
1 polymer ?
#
loop_
_entity_poly.entity_id
_entity_poly.type
_entity_poly.pdbx_seq_one_letter_code
_entity_poly.pdbx_strand_id
1 'polypeptide(L)'
;MDDVDPGKFALCLHNSSFPVGWSTHDISLDELQRRQYGRCFHHLNSKVIAIGGDGGTMGFVDLWRGILLCDVLKVERGKGKPIPSLRYVMLPSSPVEENVAGRGDARLARDIAVVQQGRTIKYVELQVHWKHCLTFKGHYVKDGWMSRTWSRPVAADCSDDCWDLSCKRESSDIPVHSKPHFEPLPKVLDDGGMPLEMFKGLEICQPKISLHDDDGTVCFMAKKNRRDDKAWVIAVDMQNNTLQGVAEFAAGRTIGMSFTLMQSRISKYLMTAPGVGSEE
;
A
#
# COMPACT_ATOMS: atom_id res chain seq x y z
N MET A 1 -19.44 5.45 27.56
CA MET A 1 -18.47 5.04 26.53
C MET A 1 -18.81 3.59 26.28
N ASP A 2 -19.55 3.33 25.21
CA ASP A 2 -20.15 2.01 24.99
C ASP A 2 -19.08 0.92 24.98
N ASP A 3 -19.39 -0.16 25.68
CA ASP A 3 -18.55 -1.36 25.86
C ASP A 3 -18.43 -2.08 24.50
N VAL A 4 -17.62 -1.54 23.60
CA VAL A 4 -17.34 -2.15 22.30
C VAL A 4 -16.50 -3.39 22.57
N ASP A 5 -17.13 -4.56 22.50
CA ASP A 5 -16.46 -5.85 22.64
C ASP A 5 -15.37 -5.98 21.55
N PRO A 6 -14.08 -5.99 21.94
CA PRO A 6 -12.97 -5.95 21.00
C PRO A 6 -13.01 -7.16 20.06
N GLY A 7 -12.92 -6.88 18.76
CA GLY A 7 -12.99 -7.91 17.72
C GLY A 7 -14.40 -8.24 17.22
N LYS A 8 -15.44 -7.49 17.63
CA LYS A 8 -16.75 -7.48 16.97
C LYS A 8 -16.85 -6.35 15.93
N PHE A 9 -17.50 -6.64 14.81
CA PHE A 9 -17.69 -5.73 13.69
C PHE A 9 -19.08 -5.89 13.09
N ALA A 10 -19.58 -4.83 12.47
CA ALA A 10 -20.79 -4.87 11.65
C ALA A 10 -20.39 -4.96 10.17
N LEU A 11 -20.88 -6.00 9.48
CA LEU A 11 -20.72 -6.17 8.04
C LEU A 11 -22.00 -5.74 7.33
N CYS A 12 -21.91 -4.68 6.53
CA CYS A 12 -22.99 -4.22 5.68
C CYS A 12 -22.82 -4.77 4.27
N LEU A 13 -23.79 -5.56 3.79
CA LEU A 13 -23.79 -6.18 2.47
C LEU A 13 -24.89 -5.59 1.59
N HIS A 14 -24.56 -5.30 0.34
CA HIS A 14 -25.52 -4.88 -0.68
C HIS A 14 -25.71 -5.98 -1.73
N ASN A 15 -26.96 -6.38 -1.96
CA ASN A 15 -27.38 -7.26 -3.03
C ASN A 15 -28.31 -6.50 -3.99
N SER A 16 -27.81 -6.25 -5.20
CA SER A 16 -28.53 -5.52 -6.24
C SER A 16 -29.73 -6.28 -6.83
N SER A 17 -29.93 -7.54 -6.47
CA SER A 17 -31.05 -8.37 -6.95
C SER A 17 -32.34 -8.11 -6.16
N PHE A 18 -32.29 -7.36 -5.06
CA PHE A 18 -33.45 -7.09 -4.19
C PHE A 18 -33.75 -5.58 -4.07
N PRO A 19 -35.03 -5.17 -3.91
CA PRO A 19 -35.42 -3.76 -3.75
C PRO A 19 -34.89 -3.12 -2.46
N VAL A 20 -34.86 -3.89 -1.37
CA VAL A 20 -34.09 -3.57 -0.16
C VAL A 20 -32.79 -4.36 -0.26
N GLY A 21 -31.79 -3.75 -0.88
CA GLY A 21 -30.53 -4.42 -1.19
C GLY A 21 -29.59 -4.54 0.01
N TRP A 22 -29.79 -3.79 1.08
CA TRP A 22 -28.85 -3.76 2.21
C TRP A 22 -29.23 -4.71 3.35
N SER A 23 -28.24 -5.40 3.89
CA SER A 23 -28.34 -6.20 5.11
C SER A 23 -27.13 -5.96 6.01
N THR A 24 -27.34 -6.04 7.33
CA THR A 24 -26.27 -5.87 8.33
C THR A 24 -26.14 -7.15 9.13
N HIS A 25 -24.90 -7.60 9.31
CA HIS A 25 -24.57 -8.84 10.02
C HIS A 25 -23.52 -8.55 11.08
N ASP A 26 -23.75 -9.02 12.30
CA ASP A 26 -22.73 -9.00 13.36
C ASP A 26 -21.72 -10.12 13.10
N ILE A 27 -20.46 -9.73 12.97
CA ILE A 27 -19.36 -10.65 12.73
C ILE A 27 -18.28 -10.45 13.80
N SER A 28 -17.54 -11.51 14.11
CA SER A 28 -16.49 -11.44 15.11
C SER A 28 -15.29 -12.26 14.73
N LEU A 29 -14.12 -11.89 15.26
CA LEU A 29 -12.95 -12.76 15.27
C LEU A 29 -13.27 -14.13 15.88
N ASP A 30 -12.51 -15.14 15.47
CA ASP A 30 -12.57 -16.44 16.13
C ASP A 30 -12.17 -16.34 17.62
N GLU A 31 -12.60 -17.30 18.43
CA GLU A 31 -12.37 -17.25 19.88
C GLU A 31 -10.88 -17.32 20.26
N LEU A 32 -10.07 -18.04 19.48
CA LEU A 32 -8.64 -18.21 19.76
C LEU A 32 -7.91 -16.89 19.52
N GLN A 33 -8.19 -16.21 18.42
CA GLN A 33 -7.68 -14.88 18.09
C GLN A 33 -8.22 -13.81 19.04
N ARG A 34 -9.50 -13.88 19.47
CA ARG A 34 -10.01 -12.98 20.51
C ARG A 34 -9.25 -13.13 21.83
N ARG A 35 -8.88 -14.35 22.22
CA ARG A 35 -8.04 -14.59 23.41
C ARG A 35 -6.61 -14.12 23.20
N GLN A 36 -6.04 -14.32 22.01
CA GLN A 36 -4.66 -13.94 21.68
C GLN A 36 -4.46 -12.43 21.69
N TYR A 37 -5.34 -11.67 21.02
CA TYR A 37 -5.21 -10.21 20.91
C TYR A 37 -5.95 -9.46 22.03
N GLY A 38 -6.85 -10.14 22.73
CA GLY A 38 -7.47 -9.69 23.97
C GLY A 38 -8.26 -8.39 23.83
N ARG A 39 -8.35 -7.65 24.95
CA ARG A 39 -9.16 -6.43 25.04
C ARG A 39 -8.62 -5.22 24.27
N CYS A 40 -7.40 -5.31 23.73
CA CYS A 40 -6.73 -4.21 23.04
C CYS A 40 -6.78 -4.34 21.51
N PHE A 41 -7.60 -5.25 20.97
CA PHE A 41 -7.77 -5.38 19.53
C PHE A 41 -8.47 -4.14 18.96
N HIS A 42 -7.74 -3.40 18.13
CA HIS A 42 -8.24 -2.25 17.41
C HIS A 42 -7.93 -2.44 15.92
N HIS A 43 -8.87 -2.12 15.05
CA HIS A 43 -8.71 -2.24 13.60
C HIS A 43 -9.44 -1.09 12.93
N LEU A 44 -8.70 -0.31 12.13
CA LEU A 44 -9.26 0.77 11.32
C LEU A 44 -9.03 0.43 9.85
N ASN A 45 -10.12 0.14 9.15
CA ASN A 45 -10.06 -0.18 7.74
C ASN A 45 -9.53 1.01 6.93
N SER A 46 -8.42 0.79 6.21
CA SER A 46 -7.81 1.76 5.30
C SER A 46 -7.91 1.34 3.83
N LYS A 47 -8.10 0.04 3.56
CA LYS A 47 -8.21 -0.54 2.22
C LYS A 47 -8.99 -1.86 2.25
N VAL A 48 -9.57 -2.24 1.12
CA VAL A 48 -10.16 -3.56 0.91
C VAL A 48 -9.47 -4.24 -0.26
N ILE A 49 -9.17 -5.54 -0.12
CA ILE A 49 -8.60 -6.39 -1.17
C ILE A 49 -9.49 -7.61 -1.41
N ALA A 50 -9.66 -8.00 -2.67
CA ALA A 50 -10.33 -9.25 -3.01
C ALA A 50 -9.32 -10.40 -2.93
N ILE A 51 -9.59 -11.38 -2.07
CA ILE A 51 -8.80 -12.61 -1.97
C ILE A 51 -9.34 -13.65 -2.95
N GLY A 52 -10.67 -13.73 -3.08
CA GLY A 52 -11.35 -14.66 -3.98
C GLY A 52 -11.66 -16.01 -3.35
N GLY A 53 -11.68 -17.06 -4.18
CA GLY A 53 -12.10 -18.41 -3.80
C GLY A 53 -13.62 -18.56 -3.63
N ASP A 54 -14.06 -19.78 -3.30
CA ASP A 54 -15.49 -20.15 -3.26
C ASP A 54 -16.29 -19.37 -2.21
N GLY A 55 -15.61 -18.89 -1.16
CA GLY A 55 -16.22 -18.05 -0.13
C GLY A 55 -16.42 -16.58 -0.53
N GLY A 56 -15.89 -16.17 -1.70
CA GLY A 56 -15.80 -14.75 -2.08
C GLY A 56 -15.08 -13.95 -1.00
N THR A 57 -13.93 -14.45 -0.55
CA THR A 57 -13.23 -13.89 0.60
C THR A 57 -12.71 -12.48 0.30
N MET A 58 -13.03 -11.55 1.18
CA MET A 58 -12.58 -10.15 1.16
C MET A 58 -11.63 -9.91 2.34
N GLY A 59 -10.56 -9.17 2.09
CA GLY A 59 -9.61 -8.72 3.12
C GLY A 59 -9.84 -7.25 3.46
N PHE A 60 -10.31 -6.96 4.67
CA PHE A 60 -10.41 -5.62 5.21
C PHE A 60 -9.09 -5.26 5.90
N VAL A 61 -8.33 -4.38 5.29
CA VAL A 61 -6.95 -4.07 5.67
C VAL A 61 -6.91 -2.86 6.59
N ASP A 62 -6.22 -3.00 7.72
CA ASP A 62 -5.62 -1.91 8.48
C ASP A 62 -4.12 -1.96 8.20
N LEU A 63 -3.62 -0.98 7.43
CA LEU A 63 -2.23 -0.95 6.98
C LEU A 63 -1.22 -0.73 8.13
N TRP A 64 -1.66 -0.37 9.33
CA TRP A 64 -0.80 -0.32 10.51
C TRP A 64 -0.75 -1.64 11.28
N ARG A 65 -1.72 -2.54 11.07
CA ARG A 65 -1.95 -3.68 11.98
C ARG A 65 -2.07 -5.03 11.27
N GLY A 66 -2.98 -5.15 10.31
CA GLY A 66 -3.39 -6.47 9.83
C GLY A 66 -4.57 -6.47 8.89
N ILE A 67 -4.95 -7.67 8.47
CA ILE A 67 -6.02 -7.93 7.52
C ILE A 67 -7.09 -8.78 8.21
N LEU A 68 -8.35 -8.34 8.15
CA LEU A 68 -9.50 -9.16 8.52
C LEU A 68 -10.05 -9.85 7.27
N LEU A 69 -9.96 -11.17 7.22
CA LEU A 69 -10.48 -11.99 6.13
C LEU A 69 -11.92 -12.41 6.44
N CYS A 70 -12.83 -12.13 5.50
CA CYS A 70 -14.25 -12.37 5.63
C CYS A 70 -14.79 -13.11 4.39
N ASP A 71 -15.44 -14.25 4.59
CA ASP A 71 -16.08 -15.03 3.52
C ASP A 71 -17.48 -14.47 3.23
N VAL A 72 -17.54 -13.34 2.50
CA VAL A 72 -18.77 -12.55 2.29
C VAL A 72 -19.91 -13.36 1.67
N LEU A 73 -19.62 -14.25 0.70
CA LEU A 73 -20.66 -15.06 0.05
C LEU A 73 -21.23 -16.14 0.96
N LYS A 74 -20.46 -16.62 1.95
CA LYS A 74 -20.95 -17.58 2.93
C LYS A 74 -21.90 -16.92 3.92
N VAL A 75 -21.66 -15.66 4.29
CA VAL A 75 -22.56 -14.87 5.13
C VAL A 75 -23.90 -14.66 4.42
N GLU A 76 -23.86 -14.27 3.14
CA GLU A 76 -25.07 -14.02 2.35
C GLU A 76 -25.92 -15.27 2.11
N ARG A 77 -25.28 -16.41 1.79
CA ARG A 77 -25.97 -17.67 1.49
C ARG A 77 -26.44 -18.42 2.76
N GLY A 78 -25.90 -18.08 3.92
CA GLY A 78 -26.08 -18.80 5.17
C GLY A 78 -27.34 -18.46 5.96
N LYS A 79 -28.52 -18.32 5.33
CA LYS A 79 -29.77 -18.13 6.09
C LYS A 79 -30.03 -19.33 7.00
N GLY A 80 -29.90 -19.15 8.31
CA GLY A 80 -30.06 -20.19 9.32
C GLY A 80 -28.80 -21.01 9.66
N LYS A 81 -27.63 -20.64 9.13
CA LYS A 81 -26.33 -21.24 9.50
C LYS A 81 -25.51 -20.25 10.34
N PRO A 82 -24.60 -20.74 11.19
CA PRO A 82 -23.66 -19.87 11.89
C PRO A 82 -22.84 -19.05 10.89
N ILE A 83 -22.74 -17.75 11.13
CA ILE A 83 -21.89 -16.85 10.36
C ILE A 83 -20.42 -17.25 10.59
N PRO A 84 -19.60 -17.44 9.53
CA PRO A 84 -18.19 -17.74 9.70
C PRO A 84 -17.46 -16.63 10.46
N SER A 85 -16.61 -17.01 11.41
CA SER A 85 -15.76 -16.06 12.12
C SER A 85 -14.78 -15.37 11.17
N LEU A 86 -14.46 -14.11 11.48
CA LEU A 86 -13.35 -13.39 10.86
C LEU A 86 -12.03 -14.06 11.20
N ARG A 87 -11.13 -14.12 10.22
CA ARG A 87 -9.75 -14.57 10.40
C ARG A 87 -8.83 -13.37 10.28
N TYR A 88 -8.04 -13.10 11.31
CA TYR A 88 -7.08 -12.00 11.32
C TYR A 88 -5.70 -12.47 10.89
N VAL A 89 -5.05 -11.69 10.02
CA VAL A 89 -3.65 -11.86 9.62
C VAL A 89 -2.90 -10.62 10.04
N MET A 90 -1.95 -10.76 10.97
CA MET A 90 -1.11 -9.64 11.40
C MET A 90 -0.15 -9.24 10.27
N LEU A 91 0.13 -7.95 10.12
CA LEU A 91 1.20 -7.49 9.23
C LEU A 91 2.58 -7.75 9.87
N PRO A 92 3.65 -7.85 9.07
CA PRO A 92 5.01 -7.98 9.59
C PRO A 92 5.34 -6.86 10.58
N SER A 93 6.02 -7.20 11.69
CA SER A 93 6.51 -6.23 12.65
C SER A 93 7.41 -5.21 11.94
N SER A 94 7.16 -3.94 12.19
CA SER A 94 7.91 -2.86 11.56
C SER A 94 8.98 -2.35 12.52
N PRO A 95 10.23 -2.14 12.08
CA PRO A 95 11.22 -1.41 12.86
C PRO A 95 10.81 0.06 13.14
N VAL A 96 9.78 0.57 12.47
CA VAL A 96 9.19 1.91 12.67
C VAL A 96 8.25 1.91 13.90
N GLU A 97 8.41 0.98 14.84
CA GLU A 97 7.50 0.74 15.97
C GLU A 97 7.77 1.59 17.22
N GLU A 98 8.79 2.43 17.25
CA GLU A 98 8.96 3.37 18.37
C GLU A 98 8.24 4.70 18.07
N ASN A 99 6.99 4.79 18.58
CA ASN A 99 6.19 5.98 18.94
C ASN A 99 4.77 5.99 18.32
N VAL A 100 3.80 5.59 19.16
CA VAL A 100 2.41 5.22 18.82
C VAL A 100 1.46 6.44 18.72
N ALA A 101 1.92 7.67 18.96
CA ALA A 101 1.09 8.88 18.87
C ALA A 101 1.43 9.70 17.62
N GLY A 102 0.45 9.91 16.73
CA GLY A 102 0.56 10.88 15.63
C GLY A 102 0.95 10.31 14.26
N ARG A 103 0.80 9.01 14.01
CA ARG A 103 0.93 8.50 12.64
C ARG A 103 -0.18 9.06 11.77
N GLY A 104 0.22 9.79 10.72
CA GLY A 104 -0.66 10.21 9.64
C GLY A 104 -1.24 9.00 8.89
N ASP A 105 -1.84 9.25 7.73
CA ASP A 105 -2.47 8.19 6.96
C ASP A 105 -1.47 7.09 6.54
N ALA A 106 -1.76 5.84 6.91
CA ALA A 106 -0.92 4.67 6.62
C ALA A 106 -0.61 4.53 5.13
N ARG A 107 -1.54 4.94 4.26
CA ARG A 107 -1.42 4.84 2.81
C ARG A 107 -0.31 5.73 2.24
N LEU A 108 0.23 6.67 3.03
CA LEU A 108 1.40 7.47 2.64
C LEU A 108 2.70 6.66 2.68
N ALA A 109 2.75 5.61 3.51
CA ALA A 109 3.95 4.82 3.75
C ALA A 109 3.76 3.34 3.45
N ARG A 110 2.53 2.86 3.26
CA ARG A 110 2.23 1.43 3.19
C ARG A 110 1.19 1.12 2.14
N ASP A 111 1.30 -0.08 1.58
CA ASP A 111 0.30 -0.62 0.69
C ASP A 111 0.30 -2.15 0.70
N ILE A 112 -0.83 -2.73 0.29
CA ILE A 112 -1.00 -4.17 0.21
C ILE A 112 -1.80 -4.52 -1.03
N ALA A 113 -1.44 -5.60 -1.72
CA ALA A 113 -2.12 -6.05 -2.91
C ALA A 113 -2.10 -7.57 -3.02
N VAL A 114 -3.11 -8.12 -3.69
CA VAL A 114 -3.10 -9.53 -4.10
C VAL A 114 -2.59 -9.60 -5.54
N VAL A 115 -1.49 -10.32 -5.72
CA VAL A 115 -0.76 -10.45 -6.98
C VAL A 115 -0.71 -11.93 -7.42
N GLN A 116 -0.03 -12.20 -8.54
CA GLN A 116 0.18 -13.57 -9.06
C GLN A 116 -1.14 -14.34 -9.17
N GLN A 117 -2.12 -13.75 -9.86
CA GLN A 117 -3.46 -14.31 -10.07
C GLN A 117 -4.17 -14.78 -8.79
N GLY A 118 -4.02 -14.05 -7.69
CA GLY A 118 -4.71 -14.40 -6.44
C GLY A 118 -3.93 -15.31 -5.50
N ARG A 119 -2.68 -15.67 -5.83
CA ARG A 119 -1.90 -16.65 -5.04
C ARG A 119 -1.11 -16.02 -3.90
N THR A 120 -0.73 -14.75 -4.03
CA THR A 120 0.21 -14.10 -3.10
C THR A 120 -0.31 -12.74 -2.67
N ILE A 121 -0.30 -12.50 -1.36
CA ILE A 121 -0.47 -11.18 -0.77
C ILE A 121 0.91 -10.54 -0.69
N LYS A 122 1.08 -9.40 -1.35
CA LYS A 122 2.28 -8.55 -1.20
C LYS A 122 1.97 -7.36 -0.32
N TYR A 123 2.90 -7.03 0.55
CA TYR A 123 2.87 -5.86 1.42
C TYR A 123 4.13 -5.03 1.17
N VAL A 124 4.01 -3.71 1.16
CA VAL A 124 5.13 -2.79 1.02
C VAL A 124 5.10 -1.73 2.12
N GLU A 125 6.29 -1.42 2.63
CA GLU A 125 6.52 -0.33 3.56
C GLU A 125 7.61 0.59 3.01
N LEU A 126 7.34 1.89 3.04
CA LEU A 126 8.24 2.99 2.73
C LEU A 126 8.66 3.68 4.03
N GLN A 127 9.96 3.83 4.21
CA GLN A 127 10.58 4.60 5.29
C GLN A 127 11.34 5.76 4.67
N VAL A 128 10.95 6.99 4.99
CA VAL A 128 11.67 8.20 4.54
C VAL A 128 12.80 8.49 5.52
N HIS A 129 13.99 8.77 4.98
CA HIS A 129 15.16 9.14 5.77
C HIS A 129 15.25 10.66 5.93
N TRP A 130 15.73 11.08 7.09
CA TRP A 130 15.87 12.48 7.46
C TRP A 130 17.28 12.71 7.96
N LYS A 131 17.88 13.83 7.57
CA LYS A 131 19.14 14.31 8.14
C LYS A 131 18.97 15.72 8.69
N HIS A 132 19.83 16.08 9.64
CA HIS A 132 19.88 17.43 10.14
C HIS A 132 20.25 18.42 9.04
N CYS A 133 19.54 19.54 9.00
CA CYS A 133 19.90 20.70 8.20
C CYS A 133 21.11 21.37 8.86
N LEU A 134 22.22 21.47 8.13
CA LEU A 134 23.46 22.08 8.66
C LEU A 134 23.37 23.61 8.78
N THR A 135 22.49 24.24 7.99
CA THR A 135 22.28 25.69 7.94
C THR A 135 21.27 26.17 8.99
N PHE A 136 20.19 25.43 9.25
CA PHE A 136 19.16 25.81 10.21
C PHE A 136 19.04 24.81 11.36
N LYS A 137 19.50 25.22 12.54
CA LYS A 137 19.47 24.38 13.76
C LYS A 137 18.03 23.99 14.11
N GLY A 138 17.79 22.69 14.28
CA GLY A 138 16.46 22.14 14.58
C GLY A 138 15.62 21.78 13.35
N HIS A 139 16.10 22.07 12.14
CA HIS A 139 15.45 21.66 10.89
C HIS A 139 16.02 20.33 10.39
N TYR A 140 15.16 19.55 9.73
CA TYR A 140 15.51 18.29 9.09
C TYR A 140 15.16 18.36 7.61
N VAL A 141 16.02 17.78 6.78
CA VAL A 141 15.81 17.64 5.34
C VAL A 141 15.72 16.16 4.97
N LYS A 142 14.97 15.88 3.91
CA LYS A 142 14.77 14.50 3.41
C LYS A 142 16.08 14.01 2.78
N ASP A 143 16.53 12.82 3.18
CA ASP A 143 17.81 12.25 2.77
C ASP A 143 17.63 10.90 2.08
N GLY A 144 16.64 10.83 1.18
CA GLY A 144 16.26 9.60 0.50
C GLY A 144 15.26 8.77 1.30
N TRP A 145 15.16 7.51 0.93
CA TRP A 145 14.16 6.59 1.44
C TRP A 145 14.59 5.13 1.25
N MET A 146 13.98 4.27 2.07
CA MET A 146 14.09 2.83 2.00
C MET A 146 12.71 2.22 1.80
N SER A 147 12.59 1.19 0.98
CA SER A 147 11.37 0.42 0.85
C SER A 147 11.62 -1.06 1.10
N ARG A 148 10.69 -1.69 1.82
CA ARG A 148 10.68 -3.12 2.11
C ARG A 148 9.43 -3.74 1.54
N THR A 149 9.56 -4.93 0.97
CA THR A 149 8.41 -5.70 0.49
C THR A 149 8.39 -7.07 1.14
N TRP A 150 7.20 -7.52 1.51
CA TRP A 150 6.95 -8.86 2.03
C TRP A 150 5.95 -9.58 1.15
N SER A 151 6.05 -10.90 1.12
CA SER A 151 5.12 -11.78 0.42
C SER A 151 4.57 -12.80 1.40
N ARG A 152 3.29 -13.12 1.25
CA ARG A 152 2.62 -14.18 2.00
C ARG A 152 1.71 -14.97 1.06
N PRO A 153 1.78 -16.31 1.03
CA PRO A 153 0.82 -17.11 0.28
C PRO A 153 -0.61 -16.85 0.77
N VAL A 154 -1.57 -16.71 -0.14
CA VAL A 154 -2.99 -16.54 0.23
C VAL A 154 -3.51 -17.74 1.00
N ALA A 155 -3.06 -18.94 0.63
CA ALA A 155 -3.47 -20.21 1.25
C ALA A 155 -2.83 -20.49 2.62
N ALA A 156 -1.89 -19.66 3.08
CA ALA A 156 -1.25 -19.85 4.38
C ALA A 156 -2.25 -19.67 5.53
N ASP A 157 -2.00 -20.37 6.64
CA ASP A 157 -2.78 -20.22 7.87
C ASP A 157 -2.66 -18.78 8.41
N CYS A 158 -3.73 -18.30 9.02
CA CYS A 158 -3.81 -16.97 9.60
C CYS A 158 -3.15 -16.89 10.99
N SER A 159 -3.00 -18.03 11.69
CA SER A 159 -2.27 -18.10 12.96
C SER A 159 -0.75 -18.05 12.80
N ASP A 160 -0.26 -18.35 11.60
CA ASP A 160 1.16 -18.53 11.33
C ASP A 160 1.78 -17.23 10.78
N ASP A 161 2.98 -16.90 11.24
CA ASP A 161 3.79 -15.83 10.65
C ASP A 161 4.41 -16.30 9.33
N CYS A 162 3.59 -16.34 8.28
CA CYS A 162 3.98 -16.75 6.93
C CYS A 162 4.41 -15.57 6.04
N TRP A 163 4.79 -14.43 6.63
CA TRP A 163 5.35 -13.32 5.88
C TRP A 163 6.83 -13.53 5.62
N ASP A 164 7.20 -13.57 4.35
CA ASP A 164 8.59 -13.62 3.94
C ASP A 164 9.06 -12.23 3.49
N LEU A 165 10.20 -11.78 4.02
CA LEU A 165 10.82 -10.52 3.59
C LEU A 165 11.44 -10.73 2.20
N SER A 166 10.71 -10.32 1.17
CA SER A 166 11.13 -10.53 -0.22
C SER A 166 12.28 -9.62 -0.63
N CYS A 167 12.27 -8.35 -0.22
CA CYS A 167 13.40 -7.43 -0.48
C CYS A 167 13.41 -6.21 0.44
N LYS A 168 14.57 -5.56 0.51
CA LYS A 168 14.84 -4.27 1.16
C LYS A 168 15.71 -3.44 0.22
N ARG A 169 15.29 -2.23 -0.10
CA ARG A 169 15.92 -1.37 -1.11
C ARG A 169 16.10 0.04 -0.62
N GLU A 170 17.30 0.57 -0.81
CA GLU A 170 17.68 1.93 -0.50
C GLU A 170 17.67 2.77 -1.78
N SER A 171 17.18 4.00 -1.67
CA SER A 171 17.15 4.95 -2.78
C SER A 171 18.54 5.32 -3.31
N SER A 172 19.58 5.31 -2.46
CA SER A 172 20.97 5.59 -2.86
C SER A 172 21.55 4.53 -3.79
N ASP A 173 21.02 3.32 -3.72
CA ASP A 173 21.54 2.16 -4.44
C ASP A 173 20.85 1.99 -5.80
N ILE A 174 19.91 2.86 -6.15
CA ILE A 174 19.23 2.85 -7.45
C ILE A 174 20.19 3.45 -8.48
N PRO A 175 20.59 2.71 -9.54
CA PRO A 175 21.54 3.22 -10.51
C PRO A 175 20.98 4.45 -11.25
N VAL A 176 21.63 5.59 -11.06
CA VAL A 176 21.23 6.88 -11.64
C VAL A 176 21.79 7.10 -13.05
N HIS A 177 22.64 6.19 -13.55
CA HIS A 177 23.41 6.38 -14.78
C HIS A 177 22.55 6.86 -15.95
N SER A 178 22.74 8.14 -16.29
CA SER A 178 22.30 8.92 -17.46
C SER A 178 21.37 8.20 -18.44
N LYS A 179 20.19 7.80 -17.97
CA LYS A 179 19.13 7.28 -18.82
C LYS A 179 18.23 8.46 -19.19
N PRO A 180 18.24 8.95 -20.44
CA PRO A 180 17.52 10.16 -20.84
C PRO A 180 16.00 10.08 -20.59
N HIS A 181 15.44 8.88 -20.45
CA HIS A 181 14.03 8.69 -20.09
C HIS A 181 13.69 9.01 -18.61
N PHE A 182 14.68 9.29 -17.75
CA PHE A 182 14.46 9.72 -16.36
C PHE A 182 14.66 11.22 -16.13
N GLU A 183 14.94 11.99 -17.19
CA GLU A 183 14.99 13.45 -17.16
C GLU A 183 13.76 14.15 -16.55
N PRO A 184 12.53 13.59 -16.55
CA PRO A 184 11.40 14.26 -15.92
C PRO A 184 11.53 14.44 -14.41
N LEU A 185 12.41 13.70 -13.71
CA LEU A 185 12.56 13.83 -12.26
C LEU A 185 13.10 15.21 -11.86
N PRO A 186 12.51 15.87 -10.85
CA PRO A 186 12.92 17.21 -10.43
C PRO A 186 14.31 17.17 -9.76
N LYS A 187 15.18 18.08 -10.21
CA LYS A 187 16.46 18.34 -9.53
C LYS A 187 16.22 19.23 -8.31
N VAL A 188 16.65 18.76 -7.14
CA VAL A 188 16.66 19.55 -5.91
C VAL A 188 18.05 20.12 -5.72
N LEU A 189 18.13 21.38 -5.31
CA LEU A 189 19.40 22.06 -5.03
C LEU A 189 19.61 22.10 -3.52
N ASP A 190 20.87 22.04 -3.09
CA ASP A 190 21.26 22.37 -1.73
C ASP A 190 21.28 23.89 -1.48
N ASP A 191 21.60 24.28 -0.25
CA ASP A 191 21.65 25.69 0.15
C ASP A 191 22.73 26.49 -0.59
N GLY A 192 23.74 25.82 -1.15
CA GLY A 192 24.79 26.39 -1.99
C GLY A 192 24.42 26.47 -3.48
N GLY A 193 23.23 26.02 -3.86
CA GLY A 193 22.76 25.98 -5.25
C GLY A 193 23.27 24.79 -6.06
N MET A 194 23.91 23.81 -5.43
CA MET A 194 24.43 22.61 -6.09
C MET A 194 23.35 21.51 -6.15
N PRO A 195 23.24 20.73 -7.23
CA PRO A 195 22.27 19.64 -7.31
C PRO A 195 22.55 18.55 -6.26
N LEU A 196 21.52 18.19 -5.50
CA LEU A 196 21.53 17.02 -4.64
C LEU A 196 21.51 15.73 -5.48
N GLU A 197 22.00 14.63 -4.89
CA GLU A 197 21.86 13.30 -5.48
C GLU A 197 20.38 12.94 -5.70
N MET A 198 20.12 12.01 -6.63
CA MET A 198 18.77 11.58 -6.96
C MET A 198 18.01 11.12 -5.70
N PHE A 199 16.73 11.49 -5.61
CA PHE A 199 15.84 11.26 -4.47
C PHE A 199 16.14 12.04 -3.17
N LYS A 200 17.33 12.63 -2.99
CA LYS A 200 17.59 13.51 -1.84
C LYS A 200 16.80 14.82 -1.97
N GLY A 201 16.26 15.28 -0.86
CA GLY A 201 15.35 16.43 -0.80
C GLY A 201 13.95 16.19 -1.36
N LEU A 202 13.74 15.12 -2.15
CA LEU A 202 12.42 14.76 -2.66
C LEU A 202 11.55 14.15 -1.58
N GLU A 203 10.26 14.43 -1.72
CA GLU A 203 9.22 13.84 -0.92
C GLU A 203 8.65 12.62 -1.61
N ILE A 204 8.99 11.43 -1.11
CA ILE A 204 8.52 10.15 -1.63
C ILE A 204 7.41 9.61 -0.72
N CYS A 205 6.33 9.13 -1.32
CA CYS A 205 5.18 8.61 -0.59
C CYS A 205 4.26 7.74 -1.44
N GLN A 206 3.19 7.26 -0.81
CA GLN A 206 2.13 6.48 -1.42
C GLN A 206 2.67 5.33 -2.27
N PRO A 207 3.42 4.41 -1.64
CA PRO A 207 3.81 3.21 -2.37
C PRO A 207 2.55 2.50 -2.88
N LYS A 208 2.61 2.00 -4.11
CA LYS A 208 1.56 1.21 -4.73
C LYS A 208 2.18 0.01 -5.42
N ILE A 209 1.81 -1.18 -4.96
CA ILE A 209 2.24 -2.41 -5.58
C ILE A 209 1.58 -2.52 -6.97
N SER A 210 2.40 -2.76 -8.00
CA SER A 210 1.93 -3.04 -9.35
C SER A 210 1.03 -4.29 -9.34
N LEU A 211 -0.10 -4.22 -10.05
CA LEU A 211 -0.97 -5.38 -10.27
C LEU A 211 -0.67 -6.08 -11.60
N HIS A 212 0.39 -5.68 -12.30
CA HIS A 212 0.95 -6.48 -13.39
C HIS A 212 1.60 -7.74 -12.83
N ASP A 213 1.46 -8.84 -13.54
CA ASP A 213 1.95 -10.12 -13.01
C ASP A 213 3.49 -10.15 -13.18
N ASP A 214 4.20 -10.54 -12.10
CA ASP A 214 5.65 -10.83 -12.01
C ASP A 214 6.71 -9.73 -12.13
N ASP A 215 6.36 -8.44 -12.21
CA ASP A 215 7.38 -7.38 -12.32
C ASP A 215 8.04 -6.96 -10.99
N GLY A 216 7.48 -7.36 -9.84
CA GLY A 216 7.97 -6.92 -8.51
C GLY A 216 7.98 -5.40 -8.33
N THR A 217 7.21 -4.67 -9.12
CA THR A 217 7.33 -3.22 -9.24
C THR A 217 6.47 -2.50 -8.21
N VAL A 218 7.04 -1.46 -7.61
CA VAL A 218 6.32 -0.54 -6.73
C VAL A 218 6.39 0.85 -7.31
N CYS A 219 5.22 1.48 -7.48
CA CYS A 219 5.11 2.87 -7.86
C CYS A 219 5.10 3.75 -6.61
N PHE A 220 5.80 4.87 -6.64
CA PHE A 220 5.78 5.88 -5.59
C PHE A 220 5.41 7.23 -6.19
N MET A 221 4.76 8.07 -5.40
CA MET A 221 4.63 9.48 -5.73
C MET A 221 5.85 10.24 -5.21
N ALA A 222 6.38 11.11 -6.04
CA ALA A 222 7.41 12.08 -5.70
C ALA A 222 6.89 13.52 -5.82
N LYS A 223 7.28 14.40 -4.90
CA LYS A 223 7.12 15.87 -5.03
C LYS A 223 8.40 16.56 -4.58
N LYS A 224 8.70 17.73 -5.13
CA LYS A 224 9.81 18.57 -4.64
C LYS A 224 9.40 19.24 -3.32
N ASN A 225 8.24 19.91 -3.30
CA ASN A 225 7.59 20.36 -2.07
C ASN A 225 6.13 19.87 -1.98
N ARG A 226 5.63 19.71 -0.75
CA ARG A 226 4.24 19.31 -0.47
C ARG A 226 3.19 20.18 -1.17
N ARG A 227 3.50 21.47 -1.34
CA ARG A 227 2.58 22.47 -1.89
C ARG A 227 2.75 22.69 -3.39
N ASP A 228 3.69 22.01 -4.04
CA ASP A 228 3.89 22.16 -5.47
C ASP A 228 2.68 21.60 -6.23
N ASP A 229 2.36 22.25 -7.33
CA ASP A 229 1.32 21.87 -8.29
C ASP A 229 1.79 20.79 -9.27
N LYS A 230 3.06 20.41 -9.20
CA LYS A 230 3.67 19.30 -9.94
C LYS A 230 4.02 18.14 -9.03
N ALA A 231 3.83 16.94 -9.54
CA ALA A 231 4.20 15.70 -8.89
C ALA A 231 4.65 14.68 -9.94
N TRP A 232 5.34 13.64 -9.49
CA TRP A 232 5.83 12.57 -10.34
C TRP A 232 5.41 11.22 -9.79
N VAL A 233 5.24 10.26 -10.68
CA VAL A 233 5.14 8.85 -10.35
C VAL A 233 6.44 8.20 -10.78
N ILE A 234 7.11 7.54 -9.86
CA ILE A 234 8.29 6.72 -10.15
C ILE A 234 7.93 5.25 -10.01
N ALA A 235 8.27 4.44 -10.99
CA ALA A 235 8.12 2.98 -10.94
C ALA A 235 9.49 2.37 -10.67
N VAL A 236 9.61 1.61 -9.58
CA VAL A 236 10.86 0.98 -9.16
C VAL A 236 10.69 -0.54 -9.17
N ASP A 237 11.59 -1.21 -9.89
CA ASP A 237 11.80 -2.64 -9.79
C ASP A 237 12.43 -2.95 -8.43
N MET A 238 11.63 -3.51 -7.52
CA MET A 238 12.11 -3.81 -6.18
C MET A 238 13.07 -5.01 -6.16
N GLN A 239 13.04 -5.89 -7.16
CA GLN A 239 13.94 -7.05 -7.22
C GLN A 239 15.34 -6.62 -7.64
N ASN A 240 15.45 -5.84 -8.71
CA ASN A 240 16.73 -5.41 -9.27
C ASN A 240 17.22 -4.05 -8.74
N ASN A 241 16.41 -3.37 -7.94
CA ASN A 241 16.65 -2.01 -7.47
C ASN A 241 16.87 -0.98 -8.59
N THR A 242 16.03 -1.04 -9.62
CA THR A 242 16.18 -0.15 -10.78
C THR A 242 14.95 0.70 -10.99
N LEU A 243 15.16 1.95 -11.40
CA LEU A 243 14.08 2.80 -11.88
C LEU A 243 13.63 2.26 -13.24
N GLN A 244 12.33 2.03 -13.41
CA GLN A 244 11.73 1.53 -14.64
C GLN A 244 11.02 2.64 -15.43
N GLY A 245 10.52 3.65 -14.74
CA GLY A 245 9.79 4.74 -15.38
C GLY A 245 9.55 5.92 -14.47
N VAL A 246 9.36 7.09 -15.08
CA VAL A 246 9.02 8.35 -14.44
C VAL A 246 7.95 9.03 -15.28
N ALA A 247 6.88 9.50 -14.64
CA ALA A 247 5.86 10.31 -15.29
C ALA A 247 5.53 11.53 -14.44
N GLU A 248 5.61 12.73 -15.03
CA GLU A 248 5.10 13.97 -14.42
C GLU A 248 3.57 14.03 -14.55
N PHE A 249 2.89 14.55 -13.52
CA PHE A 249 1.47 14.85 -13.57
C PHE A 249 1.14 16.13 -12.79
N ALA A 250 0.03 16.78 -13.18
CA ALA A 250 -0.47 17.96 -12.49
C ALA A 250 -1.14 17.58 -11.16
N ALA A 251 -0.61 18.15 -10.08
CA ALA A 251 -1.04 18.01 -8.69
C ALA A 251 -1.63 19.33 -8.13
N GLY A 252 -1.96 20.31 -8.96
CA GLY A 252 -2.51 21.61 -8.50
C GLY A 252 -3.85 21.52 -7.77
N ARG A 253 -4.59 20.40 -7.89
CA ARG A 253 -5.84 20.15 -7.16
C ARG A 253 -5.65 19.33 -5.88
N THR A 254 -4.41 18.98 -5.53
CA THR A 254 -4.09 18.16 -4.36
C THR A 254 -3.36 18.98 -3.31
N ILE A 255 -3.94 19.09 -2.12
CA ILE A 255 -3.29 19.73 -0.98
C ILE A 255 -2.36 18.72 -0.34
N GLY A 256 -1.08 19.04 -0.25
CA GLY A 256 -0.08 18.20 0.40
C GLY A 256 0.14 16.89 -0.34
N MET A 257 -0.14 15.78 0.34
CA MET A 257 0.11 14.41 -0.13
C MET A 257 -1.20 13.62 -0.26
N SER A 258 -2.29 14.25 -0.72
CA SER A 258 -3.57 13.56 -0.89
C SER A 258 -3.46 12.39 -1.87
N PHE A 259 -4.35 11.40 -1.74
CA PHE A 259 -4.35 10.17 -2.54
C PHE A 259 -4.54 10.46 -4.03
N THR A 260 -3.54 10.15 -4.86
CA THR A 260 -3.67 10.27 -6.33
C THR A 260 -3.42 8.97 -7.06
N LEU A 261 -2.61 8.07 -6.50
CA LEU A 261 -2.28 6.80 -7.13
C LEU A 261 -3.29 5.72 -6.79
N MET A 262 -3.99 5.24 -7.82
CA MET A 262 -4.94 4.12 -7.72
C MET A 262 -4.40 2.92 -8.50
N GLN A 263 -4.44 1.75 -7.85
CA GLN A 263 -4.05 0.50 -8.49
C GLN A 263 -5.15 0.03 -9.41
N SER A 264 -4.77 -0.49 -10.57
CA SER A 264 -5.73 -1.07 -11.49
C SER A 264 -5.09 -2.17 -12.33
N ARG A 265 -5.91 -3.16 -12.71
CA ARG A 265 -5.58 -4.15 -13.74
C ARG A 265 -6.14 -3.76 -15.11
N ILE A 266 -6.74 -2.56 -15.23
CA ILE A 266 -7.41 -2.11 -16.47
C ILE A 266 -6.45 -2.07 -17.66
N SER A 267 -5.17 -1.81 -17.42
CA SER A 267 -4.11 -1.83 -18.42
C SER A 267 -4.03 -3.16 -19.18
N LYS A 268 -4.35 -4.30 -18.55
CA LYS A 268 -4.41 -5.61 -19.23
C LYS A 268 -5.52 -5.70 -20.29
N TYR A 269 -6.50 -4.80 -20.23
CA TYR A 269 -7.65 -4.75 -21.13
C TYR A 269 -7.58 -3.56 -22.10
N LEU A 270 -6.61 -2.66 -21.92
CA LEU A 270 -6.34 -1.59 -22.88
C LEU A 270 -5.52 -2.21 -24.01
N MET A 271 -6.13 -2.41 -25.19
CA MET A 271 -5.38 -2.79 -26.37
C MET A 271 -4.44 -1.64 -26.75
N THR A 272 -3.15 -1.94 -26.94
CA THR A 272 -2.25 -1.03 -27.63
C THR A 272 -2.79 -0.86 -29.04
N ALA A 273 -3.09 0.37 -29.45
CA ALA A 273 -3.43 0.64 -30.84
C ALA A 273 -2.31 0.06 -31.74
N PRO A 274 -2.62 -0.60 -32.87
CA PRO A 274 -1.60 -1.02 -33.81
C PRO A 274 -0.76 0.20 -34.16
N GLY A 275 0.54 0.16 -33.85
CA GLY A 275 1.45 1.22 -34.24
C GLY A 275 1.33 1.40 -35.74
N VAL A 276 1.04 2.63 -36.17
CA VAL A 276 1.29 3.04 -37.55
C VAL A 276 2.77 2.81 -37.74
N GLY A 277 3.13 1.81 -38.54
CA GLY A 277 4.48 1.65 -39.03
C GLY A 277 4.86 2.94 -39.73
N SER A 278 5.79 3.70 -39.16
CA SER A 278 6.57 4.62 -39.97
C SER A 278 7.63 3.76 -40.65
N GLU A 279 7.32 3.42 -41.91
CA GLU A 279 8.34 3.22 -42.93
C GLU A 279 9.26 4.46 -43.00
N GLU A 280 10.52 4.19 -43.38
CA GLU A 280 11.70 5.06 -43.56
C GLU A 280 12.55 5.42 -42.33
#